data_AF-A0AAU4KSP2-F1
#
_entry.id   AF-A0AAU4KSP2-F1
#
_cell.length_a   1.000
_cell.length_b   1.000
_cell.length_c   1.000
_cell.angle_alpha   90.00
_cell.angle_beta   90.00
_cell.angle_gamma   90.00
#
_symmetry.space_group_name_H-M   'P 1'
#
loop_
_entity.id
_entity.type
_entity.pdbx_description
1 polymer ?
#
loop_
_entity_poly.entity_id
_entity_poly.type
_entity_poly.pdbx_seq_one_letter_code
_entity_poly.pdbx_strand_id
1 'polypeptide(L)'
;MALRPDEFYDHARAAADGELRLPLARMTSWEISPFEPEGLRVAPLRPPTLPEPERHGEDPANCDPCRARDEGVWFNERWRLARITGVGVPLVLMLFSRDHYDMADLPDEMAAELGVLTTHIVRHVQALPHVSRAHVYRIGDGAAHLHIWFCARPEGQAQLYGSWMPVWDDLLPEYPADVADADAVAVADALVTSYGGRRQVTDEQTHA
;
A
#
# COMPACT_ATOMS: atom_id res chain seq x y z
N MET A 1 -1.83 -9.34 -14.79
CA MET A 1 -1.24 -10.52 -14.13
C MET A 1 0.21 -10.21 -13.86
N ALA A 2 0.59 -10.20 -12.59
CA ALA A 2 1.94 -9.92 -12.13
C ALA A 2 3.01 -10.66 -12.95
N LEU A 3 4.14 -9.97 -13.16
CA LEU A 3 5.35 -10.49 -13.77
C LEU A 3 5.80 -11.80 -13.10
N ARG A 4 6.30 -12.74 -13.90
CA ARG A 4 6.96 -13.95 -13.38
C ARG A 4 8.20 -13.59 -12.56
N PRO A 5 8.72 -14.49 -11.71
CA PRO A 5 9.90 -14.20 -10.90
C PRO A 5 11.14 -13.73 -11.68
N ASP A 6 11.38 -14.29 -12.88
CA ASP A 6 12.44 -13.88 -13.80
C ASP A 6 12.21 -12.48 -14.37
N GLU A 7 10.98 -12.20 -14.82
CA GLU A 7 10.61 -10.89 -15.38
C GLU A 7 10.64 -9.78 -14.33
N PHE A 8 10.20 -10.05 -13.10
CA PHE A 8 10.32 -9.13 -11.97
C PHE A 8 11.80 -8.80 -11.69
N TYR A 9 12.65 -9.84 -11.66
CA TYR A 9 14.08 -9.67 -11.43
C TYR A 9 14.74 -8.83 -12.53
N ASP A 10 14.44 -9.11 -13.81
CA ASP A 10 14.97 -8.33 -14.93
C ASP A 10 14.47 -6.87 -14.92
N HIS A 11 13.20 -6.65 -14.54
CA HIS A 11 12.65 -5.31 -14.37
C HIS A 11 13.40 -4.53 -13.28
N ALA A 12 13.60 -5.13 -12.10
CA ALA A 12 14.37 -4.50 -11.02
C ALA A 12 15.82 -4.21 -11.45
N ARG A 13 16.46 -5.18 -12.12
CA ARG A 13 17.85 -5.06 -12.58
C ARG A 13 18.05 -3.98 -13.64
N ALA A 14 17.04 -3.67 -14.45
CA ALA A 14 17.13 -2.63 -15.47
C ALA A 14 17.40 -1.23 -14.88
N ALA A 15 17.05 -1.00 -13.61
CA ALA A 15 17.32 0.24 -12.90
C ALA A 15 18.61 0.22 -12.04
N ALA A 16 19.30 -0.92 -12.01
CA ALA A 16 20.49 -1.10 -11.19
C ALA A 16 21.78 -0.66 -11.91
N ASP A 17 22.82 -0.35 -11.13
CA ASP A 17 24.16 -0.09 -11.64
C ASP A 17 24.88 -1.37 -12.11
N GLY A 18 26.15 -1.22 -12.53
CA GLY A 18 26.97 -2.36 -12.99
C GLY A 18 27.29 -3.40 -11.91
N GLU A 19 27.04 -3.10 -10.63
CA GLU A 19 27.18 -4.01 -9.50
C GLU A 19 25.82 -4.53 -8.98
N LEU A 20 24.74 -4.30 -9.74
CA LEU A 20 23.37 -4.69 -9.40
C LEU A 20 22.82 -3.99 -8.15
N ARG A 21 23.25 -2.74 -7.89
CA ARG A 21 22.70 -1.91 -6.82
C ARG A 21 21.68 -0.93 -7.36
N LEU A 22 20.54 -0.86 -6.67
CA LEU A 22 19.53 0.18 -6.91
C LEU A 22 20.02 1.50 -6.30
N PRO A 23 19.69 2.65 -6.92
CA PRO A 23 19.99 3.95 -6.34
C PRO A 23 19.20 4.14 -5.03
N LEU A 24 19.70 5.04 -4.16
CA LEU A 24 18.95 5.47 -2.99
C LEU A 24 17.65 6.15 -3.39
N ALA A 25 16.60 5.93 -2.60
CA ALA A 25 15.24 6.41 -2.84
C ALA A 25 14.72 7.29 -1.70
N ARG A 26 13.45 7.70 -1.79
CA ARG A 26 12.87 8.77 -0.95
C ARG A 26 13.02 8.46 0.54
N MET A 27 12.71 7.24 0.97
CA MET A 27 12.68 6.84 2.38
C MET A 27 14.06 6.86 3.01
N THR A 28 15.11 6.55 2.23
CA THR A 28 16.49 6.60 2.72
C THR A 28 16.99 8.03 2.97
N SER A 29 16.33 9.02 2.38
CA SER A 29 16.61 10.45 2.57
C SER A 29 15.79 11.11 3.68
N TRP A 30 14.84 10.38 4.28
CA TRP A 30 14.00 10.94 5.34
C TRP A 30 14.82 11.18 6.61
N GLU A 31 14.56 12.30 7.29
CA GLU A 31 15.19 12.62 8.58
C GLU A 31 14.89 11.58 9.69
N ILE A 32 13.84 10.77 9.53
CA ILE A 32 13.47 9.71 10.45
C ILE A 32 14.13 8.37 10.14
N SER A 33 14.97 8.29 9.08
CA SER A 33 15.76 7.10 8.80
C SER A 33 16.63 6.76 10.01
N PRO A 34 16.65 5.49 10.46
CA PRO A 34 17.53 5.09 11.56
C PRO A 34 19.01 5.05 11.15
N PHE A 35 19.31 5.23 9.86
CA PHE A 35 20.65 5.18 9.30
C PHE A 35 21.00 6.45 8.51
N GLU A 36 22.21 6.96 8.74
CA GLU A 36 22.87 7.94 7.88
C GLU A 36 23.12 7.31 6.50
N PRO A 37 22.79 7.97 5.38
CA PRO A 37 22.98 7.41 4.03
C PRO A 37 24.44 7.02 3.78
N GLU A 38 25.37 7.85 4.22
CA GLU A 38 26.80 7.59 4.12
C GLU A 38 27.24 6.52 5.13
N GLY A 39 27.48 5.30 4.63
CA GLY A 39 28.09 4.22 5.41
C GLY A 39 27.13 3.51 6.37
N LEU A 40 25.82 3.75 6.28
CA LEU A 40 24.77 3.06 7.05
C LEU A 40 25.01 3.07 8.57
N ARG A 41 25.47 4.20 9.08
CA ARG A 41 25.69 4.39 10.52
C ARG A 41 24.37 4.70 11.22
N VAL A 42 24.18 4.21 12.44
CA VAL A 42 22.98 4.53 13.23
C VAL A 42 22.94 6.04 13.51
N ALA A 43 21.81 6.68 13.18
CA ALA A 43 21.59 8.10 13.44
C ALA A 43 21.57 8.41 14.95
N PRO A 44 22.08 9.57 15.39
CA PRO A 44 22.05 9.95 16.81
C PRO A 44 20.60 10.17 17.29
N LEU A 45 20.31 9.75 18.53
CA LEU A 45 19.03 10.04 19.16
C LEU A 45 18.83 11.56 19.31
N ARG A 46 17.62 12.02 18.97
CA ARG A 46 17.20 13.42 19.15
C ARG A 46 16.49 13.60 20.49
N PRO A 47 16.52 14.79 21.11
CA PRO A 47 15.67 15.11 22.25
C PRO A 47 14.17 14.97 21.90
N PRO A 48 13.29 14.65 22.87
CA PRO A 48 11.85 14.63 22.66
C PRO A 48 11.31 16.00 22.20
N THR A 49 10.30 16.00 21.34
CA THR A 49 9.58 17.22 20.89
C THR A 49 8.16 17.18 21.44
N LEU A 50 7.74 18.23 22.14
CA LEU A 50 6.38 18.35 22.70
C LEU A 50 5.85 19.79 22.53
N PRO A 51 4.56 19.98 22.15
CA PRO A 51 3.66 18.94 21.67
C PRO A 51 4.16 18.34 20.35
N GLU A 52 3.71 17.12 20.03
CA GLU A 52 3.97 16.55 18.71
C GLU A 52 3.23 17.39 17.65
N PRO A 53 3.83 17.60 16.45
CA PRO A 53 3.13 18.23 15.34
C PRO A 53 1.89 17.43 14.94
N GLU A 54 0.86 18.12 14.45
CA GLU A 54 -0.32 17.47 13.89
C GLU A 54 0.04 16.59 12.69
N ARG A 55 -0.59 15.42 12.59
CA ARG A 55 -0.50 14.55 11.41
C ARG A 55 -1.29 15.16 10.25
N HIS A 56 -1.07 14.66 9.04
CA HIS A 56 -1.87 15.07 7.90
C HIS A 56 -3.35 14.74 8.11
N GLY A 57 -4.21 15.74 7.91
CA GLY A 57 -5.65 15.60 8.01
C GLY A 57 -6.19 15.40 9.43
N GLU A 58 -5.47 15.80 10.50
CA GLU A 58 -6.05 15.89 11.85
C GLU A 58 -7.34 16.72 11.89
N ASP A 59 -7.38 17.81 11.11
CA ASP A 59 -8.63 18.49 10.76
C ASP A 59 -9.28 17.79 9.54
N PRO A 60 -10.48 17.18 9.69
CA PRO A 60 -11.19 16.56 8.59
C PRO A 60 -11.44 17.49 7.39
N ALA A 61 -11.50 18.82 7.60
CA ALA A 61 -11.67 19.79 6.52
C ALA A 61 -10.49 19.81 5.53
N ASN A 62 -9.29 19.43 5.99
CA ASN A 62 -8.06 19.40 5.19
C ASN A 62 -7.64 17.97 4.79
N CYS A 63 -8.47 16.97 5.05
CA CYS A 63 -8.15 15.57 4.83
C CYS A 63 -8.34 15.11 3.37
N ASP A 64 -7.27 14.77 2.65
CA ASP A 64 -7.36 14.30 1.26
C ASP A 64 -8.16 12.99 1.12
N PRO A 65 -7.96 11.96 1.99
CA PRO A 65 -8.79 10.75 1.94
C PRO A 65 -10.30 10.98 2.11
N CYS A 66 -10.72 12.00 2.87
CA CYS A 66 -12.13 12.41 2.96
C CYS A 66 -12.64 12.97 1.63
N ARG A 67 -11.83 13.77 0.93
CA ARG A 67 -12.21 14.33 -0.39
C ARG A 67 -12.28 13.24 -1.46
N ALA A 68 -11.40 12.24 -1.38
CA ALA A 68 -11.36 11.08 -2.26
C ALA A 68 -12.24 9.90 -1.77
N ARG A 69 -13.26 10.13 -0.93
CA ARG A 69 -14.05 9.07 -0.29
C ARG A 69 -14.85 8.18 -1.26
N ASP A 70 -15.03 8.63 -2.49
CA ASP A 70 -15.73 7.92 -3.56
C ASP A 70 -14.79 7.51 -4.71
N GLU A 71 -13.47 7.54 -4.48
CA GLU A 71 -12.44 7.09 -5.42
C GLU A 71 -11.76 5.79 -4.95
N GLY A 72 -11.62 4.83 -5.87
CA GLY A 72 -11.06 3.51 -5.56
C GLY A 72 -11.49 2.41 -6.52
N VAL A 73 -11.00 1.20 -6.28
CA VAL A 73 -11.32 -0.01 -7.07
C VAL A 73 -12.48 -0.81 -6.48
N TRP A 74 -12.77 -0.67 -5.18
CA TRP A 74 -13.88 -1.34 -4.50
C TRP A 74 -14.45 -0.49 -3.36
N PHE A 75 -15.75 -0.62 -3.10
CA PHE A 75 -16.48 0.12 -2.07
C PHE A 75 -17.55 -0.73 -1.41
N ASN A 76 -17.83 -0.44 -0.14
CA ASN A 76 -19.12 -0.72 0.49
C ASN A 76 -19.62 0.55 1.20
N GLU A 77 -20.56 0.40 2.14
CA GLU A 77 -21.10 1.53 2.90
C GLU A 77 -20.02 2.29 3.69
N ARG A 78 -19.09 1.58 4.33
CA ARG A 78 -18.13 2.13 5.31
C ARG A 78 -16.68 2.16 4.84
N TRP A 79 -16.33 1.45 3.79
CA TRP A 79 -14.97 1.20 3.36
C TRP A 79 -14.79 1.41 1.86
N ARG A 80 -13.57 1.81 1.48
CA ARG A 80 -13.11 1.83 0.09
C ARG A 80 -11.71 1.25 -0.01
N LEU A 81 -11.44 0.56 -1.09
CA LEU A 81 -10.12 0.02 -1.43
C LEU A 81 -9.59 0.79 -2.63
N ALA A 82 -8.38 1.35 -2.51
CA ALA A 82 -7.71 2.05 -3.59
C ALA A 82 -6.37 1.39 -3.91
N ARG A 83 -5.94 1.49 -5.16
CA ARG A 83 -4.58 1.12 -5.57
C ARG A 83 -3.64 2.30 -5.33
N ILE A 84 -2.45 2.03 -4.83
CA ILE A 84 -1.35 3.00 -4.77
C ILE A 84 -0.46 2.84 -6.00
N THR A 85 -0.13 3.96 -6.65
CA THR A 85 0.71 4.05 -7.87
C THR A 85 2.13 4.47 -7.50
N GLY A 86 3.09 4.40 -8.43
CA GLY A 86 4.48 4.77 -8.15
C GLY A 86 5.21 3.83 -7.19
N VAL A 87 4.71 2.60 -7.03
CA VAL A 87 5.25 1.55 -6.16
C VAL A 87 6.07 0.57 -6.97
N GLY A 88 7.08 -0.05 -6.37
CA GLY A 88 7.97 -1.00 -7.06
C GLY A 88 7.61 -2.46 -6.87
N VAL A 89 6.80 -2.81 -5.87
CA VAL A 89 6.24 -4.16 -5.73
C VAL A 89 5.01 -4.36 -6.64
N PRO A 90 4.65 -5.62 -6.99
CA PRO A 90 3.59 -5.89 -7.96
C PRO A 90 2.25 -5.24 -7.70
N LEU A 91 1.88 -5.05 -6.44
CA LEU A 91 0.62 -4.40 -6.07
C LEU A 91 0.70 -3.84 -4.66
N VAL A 92 0.28 -2.59 -4.51
CA VAL A 92 -0.02 -1.99 -3.20
C VAL A 92 -1.48 -1.54 -3.21
N LEU A 93 -2.27 -2.10 -2.30
CA LEU A 93 -3.64 -1.67 -2.05
C LEU A 93 -3.71 -0.98 -0.69
N MET A 94 -4.63 -0.02 -0.57
CA MET A 94 -4.90 0.66 0.67
C MET A 94 -6.40 0.66 0.95
N LEU A 95 -6.78 0.07 2.08
CA LEU A 95 -8.14 0.09 2.58
C LEU A 95 -8.31 1.34 3.45
N PHE A 96 -9.29 2.17 3.12
CA PHE A 96 -9.67 3.36 3.89
C PHE A 96 -11.07 3.20 4.46
N SER A 97 -11.30 3.75 5.65
CA SER A 97 -12.66 4.11 6.04
C SER A 97 -13.19 5.21 5.11
N ARG A 98 -14.49 5.21 4.81
CA ARG A 98 -15.11 6.26 3.97
C ARG A 98 -15.35 7.55 4.75
N ASP A 99 -15.60 7.42 6.03
CA ASP A 99 -15.71 8.54 6.96
C ASP A 99 -14.40 8.70 7.75
N HIS A 100 -14.21 9.88 8.32
CA HIS A 100 -12.98 10.26 9.00
C HIS A 100 -12.89 9.57 10.36
N TYR A 101 -12.05 8.53 10.44
CA TYR A 101 -11.74 7.83 11.69
C TYR A 101 -10.22 7.80 11.86
N ASP A 102 -9.74 7.90 13.09
CA ASP A 102 -8.48 7.25 13.45
C ASP A 102 -8.78 5.84 13.99
N MET A 103 -7.78 4.96 13.99
CA MET A 103 -7.89 3.58 14.42
C MET A 103 -8.33 3.47 15.89
N ALA A 104 -7.87 4.37 16.75
CA ALA A 104 -8.20 4.36 18.18
C ALA A 104 -9.67 4.67 18.47
N ASP A 105 -10.33 5.39 17.57
CA ASP A 105 -11.73 5.84 17.71
C ASP A 105 -12.70 4.98 16.87
N LEU A 106 -12.22 3.90 16.28
CA LEU A 106 -13.00 3.05 15.39
C LEU A 106 -14.07 2.28 16.20
N PRO A 107 -15.37 2.38 15.85
CA PRO A 107 -16.42 1.62 16.54
C PRO A 107 -16.20 0.10 16.44
N ASP A 108 -16.57 -0.65 17.48
CA ASP A 108 -16.35 -2.10 17.57
C ASP A 108 -16.90 -2.88 16.37
N GLU A 109 -18.05 -2.46 15.82
CA GLU A 109 -18.61 -3.07 14.61
C GLU A 109 -17.70 -2.89 13.40
N MET A 110 -17.10 -1.72 13.23
CA MET A 110 -16.15 -1.43 12.15
C MET A 110 -14.81 -2.12 12.39
N ALA A 111 -14.37 -2.24 13.65
CA ALA A 111 -13.18 -3.02 13.99
C ALA A 111 -13.36 -4.50 13.61
N ALA A 112 -14.55 -5.08 13.82
CA ALA A 112 -14.87 -6.43 13.39
C ALA A 112 -14.85 -6.56 11.85
N GLU A 113 -15.45 -5.60 11.13
CA GLU A 113 -15.37 -5.56 9.67
C GLU A 113 -13.94 -5.46 9.15
N LEU A 114 -13.11 -4.61 9.77
CA LEU A 114 -11.72 -4.44 9.40
C LEU A 114 -10.95 -5.77 9.48
N GLY A 115 -11.16 -6.56 10.55
CA GLY A 115 -10.54 -7.87 10.70
C GLY A 115 -10.93 -8.86 9.58
N VAL A 116 -12.22 -8.89 9.22
CA VAL A 116 -12.72 -9.75 8.14
C VAL A 116 -12.20 -9.27 6.78
N LEU A 117 -12.32 -7.97 6.47
CA LEU A 117 -11.84 -7.38 5.22
C LEU A 117 -10.35 -7.60 5.04
N THR A 118 -9.54 -7.40 6.08
CA THR A 118 -8.09 -7.67 6.05
C THR A 118 -7.82 -9.10 5.60
N THR A 119 -8.54 -10.07 6.14
CA THR A 119 -8.40 -11.49 5.77
C THR A 119 -8.80 -11.74 4.31
N HIS A 120 -9.90 -11.17 3.85
CA HIS A 120 -10.35 -11.32 2.45
C HIS A 120 -9.34 -10.71 1.48
N ILE A 121 -8.89 -9.48 1.72
CA ILE A 121 -7.92 -8.79 0.85
C ILE A 121 -6.60 -9.57 0.80
N VAL A 122 -6.07 -10.01 1.94
CA VAL A 122 -4.84 -10.83 1.98
C VAL A 122 -5.01 -12.12 1.18
N ARG A 123 -6.15 -12.81 1.30
CA ARG A 123 -6.42 -14.03 0.53
C ARG A 123 -6.44 -13.78 -0.97
N HIS A 124 -7.09 -12.70 -1.40
CA HIS A 124 -7.23 -12.39 -2.82
C HIS A 124 -5.94 -11.87 -3.44
N VAL A 125 -5.17 -11.05 -2.72
CA VAL A 125 -3.83 -10.62 -3.16
C VAL A 125 -2.90 -11.83 -3.30
N GLN A 126 -2.92 -12.77 -2.35
CA GLN A 126 -2.10 -13.99 -2.42
C GLN A 126 -2.62 -15.03 -3.42
N ALA A 127 -3.84 -14.87 -3.93
CA ALA A 127 -4.38 -15.71 -5.00
C ALA A 127 -3.93 -15.23 -6.39
N LEU A 128 -3.37 -14.02 -6.50
CA LEU A 128 -2.77 -13.54 -7.73
C LEU A 128 -1.56 -14.42 -8.10
N PRO A 129 -1.41 -14.77 -9.39
CA PRO A 129 -0.22 -15.46 -9.87
C PRO A 129 1.05 -14.68 -9.50
N HIS A 130 2.13 -15.41 -9.17
CA HIS A 130 3.44 -14.84 -8.86
C HIS A 130 3.48 -13.89 -7.66
N VAL A 131 2.47 -13.93 -6.79
CA VAL A 131 2.47 -13.28 -5.47
C VAL A 131 2.52 -14.37 -4.40
N SER A 132 3.50 -14.29 -3.50
CA SER A 132 3.66 -15.29 -2.43
C SER A 132 3.04 -14.87 -1.10
N ARG A 133 3.10 -13.58 -0.76
CA ARG A 133 2.63 -13.04 0.52
C ARG A 133 1.99 -11.68 0.31
N ALA A 134 0.96 -11.37 1.09
CA ALA A 134 0.47 -10.00 1.24
C ALA A 134 0.84 -9.53 2.65
N HIS A 135 1.71 -8.52 2.74
CA HIS A 135 2.03 -7.90 4.02
C HIS A 135 0.99 -6.84 4.36
N VAL A 136 0.59 -6.76 5.63
CA VAL A 136 -0.38 -5.79 6.12
C VAL A 136 0.32 -4.83 7.06
N TYR A 137 0.17 -3.52 6.84
CA TYR A 137 0.74 -2.49 7.71
C TYR A 137 -0.30 -1.44 8.09
N ARG A 138 -0.30 -1.06 9.36
CA ARG A 138 -0.84 0.21 9.83
C ARG A 138 0.33 1.06 10.31
N ILE A 139 0.54 2.20 9.66
CA ILE A 139 1.54 3.20 10.05
C ILE A 139 0.77 4.47 10.40
N GLY A 140 0.83 4.88 11.67
CA GLY A 140 -0.07 5.87 12.28
C GLY A 140 0.35 7.32 12.15
N ASP A 141 1.63 7.57 11.86
CA ASP A 141 2.25 8.89 12.08
C ASP A 141 2.13 9.84 10.88
N GLY A 142 1.84 9.31 9.69
CA GLY A 142 1.78 10.11 8.46
C GLY A 142 0.43 10.80 8.22
N ALA A 143 -0.67 10.22 8.67
CA ALA A 143 -2.02 10.75 8.47
C ALA A 143 -3.01 10.22 9.52
N ALA A 144 -3.93 11.09 9.94
CA ALA A 144 -4.97 10.78 10.93
C ALA A 144 -6.05 9.83 10.37
N HIS A 145 -6.44 10.02 9.09
CA HIS A 145 -7.46 9.20 8.46
C HIS A 145 -7.04 7.73 8.35
N LEU A 146 -7.89 6.83 8.84
CA LEU A 146 -7.67 5.41 8.95
C LEU A 146 -7.41 4.79 7.57
N HIS A 147 -6.23 4.19 7.45
CA HIS A 147 -5.82 3.48 6.27
C HIS A 147 -4.94 2.27 6.61
N ILE A 148 -5.10 1.19 5.85
CA ILE A 148 -4.39 -0.07 6.04
C ILE A 148 -3.74 -0.47 4.72
N TRP A 149 -2.42 -0.65 4.75
CA TRP A 149 -1.60 -1.00 3.59
C TRP A 149 -1.59 -2.51 3.37
N PHE A 150 -1.68 -2.94 2.12
CA PHE A 150 -1.52 -4.31 1.67
C PHE A 150 -0.47 -4.35 0.56
N CYS A 151 0.71 -4.87 0.85
CA CYS A 151 1.83 -4.94 -0.10
C CYS A 151 2.00 -6.38 -0.61
N ALA A 152 1.87 -6.59 -1.92
CA ALA A 152 2.06 -7.88 -2.57
C ALA A 152 3.55 -8.21 -2.72
N ARG A 153 4.04 -9.22 -2.01
CA ARG A 153 5.41 -9.73 -2.19
C ARG A 153 5.50 -10.60 -3.44
N PRO A 154 6.38 -10.29 -4.40
CA PRO A 154 6.61 -11.13 -5.56
C PRO A 154 7.19 -12.49 -5.16
N GLU A 155 6.75 -13.52 -5.85
CA GLU A 155 7.20 -14.90 -5.70
C GLU A 155 8.72 -15.01 -5.92
N GLY A 156 9.38 -15.86 -5.13
CA GLY A 156 10.83 -16.09 -5.22
C GLY A 156 11.73 -14.98 -4.66
N GLN A 157 11.23 -13.75 -4.47
CA GLN A 157 12.06 -12.60 -4.05
C GLN A 157 12.28 -12.55 -2.53
N ALA A 158 13.16 -13.41 -2.03
CA ALA A 158 13.39 -13.59 -0.59
C ALA A 158 14.05 -12.40 0.10
N GLN A 159 14.73 -11.54 -0.65
CA GLN A 159 15.33 -10.31 -0.13
C GLN A 159 14.29 -9.32 0.40
N LEU A 160 13.04 -9.44 -0.05
CA LEU A 160 11.93 -8.55 0.30
C LEU A 160 11.16 -9.02 1.56
N TYR A 161 11.75 -9.89 2.39
CA TYR A 161 11.06 -10.41 3.58
C TYR A 161 10.88 -9.38 4.70
N GLY A 162 9.76 -9.51 5.40
CA GLY A 162 9.52 -8.85 6.68
C GLY A 162 9.30 -7.34 6.61
N SER A 163 9.71 -6.65 7.67
CA SER A 163 9.45 -5.22 7.90
C SER A 163 10.18 -4.27 6.95
N TRP A 164 11.20 -4.76 6.22
CA TRP A 164 11.93 -3.96 5.23
C TRP A 164 11.20 -3.85 3.88
N MET A 165 10.05 -4.51 3.70
CA MET A 165 9.29 -4.46 2.45
C MET A 165 8.98 -3.03 1.98
N PRO A 166 8.47 -2.09 2.80
CA PRO A 166 8.17 -0.74 2.32
C PRO A 166 9.41 0.02 1.85
N VAL A 167 10.57 -0.24 2.46
CA VAL A 167 11.84 0.37 2.05
C VAL A 167 12.32 -0.22 0.73
N TRP A 168 12.18 -1.54 0.54
CA TRP A 168 12.47 -2.16 -0.75
C TRP A 168 11.52 -1.67 -1.85
N ASP A 169 10.24 -1.54 -1.55
CA ASP A 169 9.24 -1.00 -2.47
C ASP A 169 9.62 0.38 -2.99
N ASP A 170 10.15 1.24 -2.10
CA ASP A 170 10.64 2.57 -2.47
C ASP A 170 11.94 2.55 -3.32
N LEU A 171 12.83 1.57 -3.09
CA LEU A 171 14.08 1.43 -3.84
C LEU A 171 13.89 0.84 -5.25
N LEU A 172 12.87 0.00 -5.43
CA LEU A 172 12.58 -0.67 -6.69
C LEU A 172 12.10 0.34 -7.75
N PRO A 173 12.38 0.11 -9.05
CA PRO A 173 11.77 0.90 -10.10
C PRO A 173 10.25 0.75 -10.09
N GLU A 174 9.55 1.77 -10.58
CA GLU A 174 8.09 1.75 -10.65
C GLU A 174 7.59 0.54 -11.45
N TYR A 175 6.69 -0.22 -10.82
CA TYR A 175 6.10 -1.41 -11.39
C TYR A 175 5.14 -1.07 -12.55
N PRO A 176 5.07 -1.89 -13.62
CA PRO A 176 4.19 -1.63 -14.76
C PRO A 176 2.73 -1.39 -14.36
N ALA A 177 2.21 -0.21 -14.72
CA ALA A 177 0.91 0.25 -14.26
C ALA A 177 -0.26 -0.60 -14.78
N ASP A 178 -0.25 -0.94 -16.06
CA ASP A 178 -1.27 -1.79 -16.70
C ASP A 178 -1.40 -3.17 -16.04
N VAL A 179 -0.28 -3.78 -15.69
CA VAL A 179 -0.23 -5.08 -15.02
C VAL A 179 -0.88 -5.01 -13.64
N ALA A 180 -0.50 -4.01 -12.86
CA ALA A 180 -1.00 -3.82 -11.50
C ALA A 180 -2.46 -3.31 -11.47
N ASP A 181 -2.94 -2.63 -12.51
CA ASP A 181 -4.35 -2.20 -12.61
C ASP A 181 -5.25 -3.40 -12.83
N ALA A 182 -4.85 -4.30 -13.74
CA ALA A 182 -5.55 -5.56 -13.96
C ALA A 182 -5.61 -6.42 -12.68
N ASP A 183 -4.53 -6.47 -11.92
CA ASP A 183 -4.47 -7.24 -10.68
C ASP A 183 -5.29 -6.58 -9.55
N ALA A 184 -5.29 -5.25 -9.46
CA ALA A 184 -6.15 -4.52 -8.52
C ALA A 184 -7.64 -4.76 -8.82
N VAL A 185 -8.02 -4.78 -10.10
CA VAL A 185 -9.37 -5.12 -10.57
C VAL A 185 -9.73 -6.55 -10.20
N ALA A 186 -8.84 -7.52 -10.41
CA ALA A 186 -9.09 -8.91 -10.05
C ALA A 186 -9.32 -9.09 -8.53
N VAL A 187 -8.54 -8.40 -7.69
CA VAL A 187 -8.74 -8.40 -6.24
C VAL A 187 -10.09 -7.77 -5.86
N ALA A 188 -10.46 -6.66 -6.50
CA ALA A 188 -11.75 -6.01 -6.27
C ALA A 188 -12.93 -6.91 -6.66
N ASP A 189 -12.88 -7.58 -7.81
CA ASP A 189 -13.93 -8.51 -8.27
C ASP A 189 -14.07 -9.71 -7.32
N ALA A 190 -12.96 -10.26 -6.84
CA ALA A 190 -12.95 -11.32 -5.83
C ALA A 190 -13.52 -10.85 -4.49
N LEU A 191 -13.27 -9.60 -4.10
CA LEU A 191 -13.83 -9.00 -2.90
C LEU A 191 -15.35 -8.80 -3.03
N VAL A 192 -15.85 -8.31 -4.17
CA VAL A 192 -17.30 -8.24 -4.47
C VAL A 192 -17.95 -9.62 -4.28
N THR A 193 -17.35 -10.67 -4.84
CA THR A 193 -17.90 -12.03 -4.76
C THR A 193 -17.89 -12.60 -3.34
N SER A 194 -16.84 -12.33 -2.57
CA SER A 194 -16.61 -12.99 -1.28
C SER A 194 -17.13 -12.21 -0.07
N TYR A 195 -17.26 -10.89 -0.17
CA TYR A 195 -17.66 -10.00 0.93
C TYR A 195 -18.84 -9.09 0.55
N GLY A 196 -19.14 -8.92 -0.75
CA GLY A 196 -20.12 -7.95 -1.24
C GLY A 196 -19.49 -6.58 -1.54
N GLY A 197 -20.32 -5.54 -1.57
CA GLY A 197 -19.91 -4.22 -2.05
C GLY A 197 -20.00 -4.09 -3.57
N ARG A 198 -19.28 -3.12 -4.13
CA ARG A 198 -19.32 -2.78 -5.56
C ARG A 198 -18.00 -2.22 -6.04
N ARG A 199 -17.79 -2.28 -7.35
CA ARG A 199 -16.74 -1.51 -8.03
C ARG A 199 -17.17 -0.08 -8.31
N GLN A 200 -16.19 0.76 -8.63
CA GLN A 200 -16.46 2.00 -9.36
C GLN A 200 -16.98 1.64 -10.76
N VAL A 201 -18.06 2.28 -11.19
CA VAL A 201 -18.48 2.21 -12.59
C VAL A 201 -17.54 3.12 -13.37
N THR A 202 -16.70 2.55 -14.23
CA THR A 202 -15.95 3.32 -15.21
C THR A 202 -16.88 3.59 -16.40
N ASP A 203 -16.91 4.84 -16.89
CA ASP A 203 -17.83 5.32 -17.94
C ASP A 203 -17.74 4.58 -19.30
N GLU A 204 -16.84 3.60 -19.45
CA GLU A 204 -16.73 2.77 -20.65
C GLU A 204 -17.91 1.80 -20.85
N GLN A 205 -18.77 1.60 -19.86
CA GLN A 205 -19.99 0.77 -20.00
C GLN A 205 -21.26 1.56 -20.36
N THR A 206 -21.18 2.88 -20.54
CA THR A 206 -22.34 3.70 -20.90
C THR A 206 -22.60 3.75 -22.42
N HIS A 207 -21.73 3.16 -23.25
CA HIS A 207 -21.82 3.17 -24.71
C HIS A 207 -21.74 1.76 -25.35
N ALA A 208 -22.52 0.80 -24.83
CA ALA A 208 -22.79 -0.47 -25.50
C ALA A 208 -24.29 -0.72 -25.61
#